data_AF-A0A847RTW2-F1
#
_entry.id   AF-A0A847RTW2-F1
#
_cell.length_a   1.000
_cell.length_b   1.000
_cell.length_c   1.000
_cell.angle_alpha   90.00
_cell.angle_beta   90.00
_cell.angle_gamma   90.00
#
_symmetry.space_group_name_H-M   'P 1'
#
loop_
_entity.id
_entity.type
_entity.pdbx_description
1 polymer ?
#
loop_
_entity_poly.entity_id
_entity_poly.type
_entity_poly.pdbx_seq_one_letter_code
_entity_poly.pdbx_strand_id
1 'polypeptide(L)'
;MKERIHKYVNIAIAAVWIINGLYCKVYNGVPRHQQIVARILGSDYARLLTLAIGWLEGLMAVWVLLAIKSRWCAVVQIFLVLTMNIIEFLVAPDLLLFGRMNLIVAIFFCLMIYWDQFGFYRTKTVA
;
A
#
# COMPACT_ATOMS: atom_id res chain seq x y z
N MET A 1 6.80 -24.79 -7.72
CA MET A 1 7.43 -23.99 -6.64
C MET A 1 7.25 -22.49 -6.85
N LYS A 2 7.64 -21.93 -8.01
CA LYS A 2 7.46 -20.50 -8.34
C LYS A 2 6.00 -19.99 -8.17
N GLU A 3 5.00 -20.75 -8.61
CA GLU A 3 3.59 -20.35 -8.45
C GLU A 3 3.11 -20.34 -6.98
N ARG A 4 3.66 -21.19 -6.11
CA ARG A 4 3.34 -21.17 -4.67
C ARG A 4 3.94 -19.94 -4.00
N ILE A 5 5.20 -19.62 -4.31
CA ILE A 5 5.91 -18.44 -3.80
C ILE A 5 5.13 -17.17 -4.14
N HIS A 6 4.72 -17.03 -5.41
CA HIS A 6 3.90 -15.90 -5.85
C HIS A 6 2.60 -15.75 -5.05
N LYS A 7 1.90 -16.86 -4.80
CA LYS A 7 0.67 -16.86 -4.01
C LYS A 7 0.93 -16.42 -2.56
N TYR A 8 2.00 -16.89 -1.93
CA TYR A 8 2.37 -16.46 -0.58
C TYR A 8 2.77 -14.98 -0.53
N VAL A 9 3.50 -14.50 -1.54
CA VAL A 9 3.88 -13.08 -1.67
C VAL A 9 2.64 -12.20 -1.82
N ASN A 10 1.70 -12.55 -2.70
CA ASN A 10 0.44 -11.81 -2.85
C ASN A 10 -0.40 -11.81 -1.57
N ILE A 11 -0.46 -12.93 -0.84
CA ILE A 11 -1.15 -13.00 0.46
C ILE A 11 -0.48 -12.06 1.48
N ALA A 12 0.86 -12.07 1.56
CA ALA A 12 1.60 -11.18 2.45
C ALA A 12 1.37 -9.71 2.11
N ILE A 13 1.40 -9.36 0.81
CA ILE A 13 1.11 -8.01 0.32
C ILE A 13 -0.34 -7.61 0.66
N ALA A 14 -1.32 -8.48 0.39
CA ALA A 14 -2.71 -8.22 0.72
C ALA A 14 -2.93 -8.02 2.23
N ALA A 15 -2.23 -8.79 3.08
CA ALA A 15 -2.27 -8.59 4.52
C ALA A 15 -1.74 -7.20 4.92
N VAL A 16 -0.67 -6.71 4.29
CA VAL A 16 -0.15 -5.34 4.51
C VAL A 16 -1.21 -4.29 4.16
N TRP A 17 -1.90 -4.43 3.03
CA TRP A 17 -2.99 -3.52 2.64
C TRP A 17 -4.19 -3.58 3.59
N ILE A 18 -4.58 -4.78 4.06
CA ILE A 18 -5.69 -4.94 5.03
C ILE A 18 -5.33 -4.30 6.37
N ILE A 19 -4.12 -4.54 6.87
CA ILE A 19 -3.69 -4.00 8.17
C ILE A 19 -3.58 -2.47 8.08
N ASN A 20 -2.99 -1.92 7.00
CA ASN A 20 -2.88 -0.47 6.86
C ASN A 20 -4.22 0.20 6.55
N GLY A 21 -5.05 -0.39 5.70
CA GLY A 21 -6.34 0.17 5.30
C GLY A 21 -7.42 -0.02 6.36
N LEU A 22 -7.77 -1.28 6.63
CA LEU A 22 -8.90 -1.58 7.50
C LEU A 22 -8.55 -1.37 8.97
N TYR A 23 -7.40 -1.86 9.45
CA TYR A 23 -7.08 -1.75 10.87
C TYR A 23 -6.54 -0.35 11.25
N CYS A 24 -5.57 0.18 10.53
CA CYS A 24 -5.00 1.49 10.89
C CYS A 24 -5.92 2.66 10.53
N LYS A 25 -6.63 2.63 9.39
CA LYS A 25 -7.45 3.77 8.92
C LYS A 25 -8.95 3.61 9.20
N VAL A 26 -9.57 2.47 8.84
CA VAL A 26 -11.02 2.30 9.04
C VAL A 26 -11.38 2.11 10.51
N TYR A 27 -10.68 1.22 11.21
CA TYR A 27 -10.87 0.98 12.64
C TYR A 27 -10.25 2.07 13.53
N ASN A 28 -9.42 2.95 12.95
CA ASN A 28 -8.69 3.99 13.67
C ASN A 28 -7.75 3.44 14.76
N GLY A 29 -7.16 2.25 14.54
CA GLY A 29 -6.23 1.64 15.48
C GLY A 29 -4.93 2.42 15.68
N VAL A 30 -4.60 3.35 14.77
CA VAL A 30 -3.47 4.27 14.91
C VAL A 30 -3.86 5.69 14.48
N PRO A 31 -4.02 6.65 15.42
CA PRO A 31 -4.53 7.99 15.14
C PRO A 31 -3.59 8.84 14.26
N ARG A 32 -2.35 8.39 14.03
CA ARG A 32 -1.36 9.10 13.20
C ARG A 32 -1.89 9.40 11.79
N HIS A 33 -2.62 8.48 11.17
CA HIS A 33 -3.10 8.68 9.79
C HIS A 33 -4.12 9.82 9.71
N GLN A 34 -5.00 9.91 10.72
CA GLN A 34 -5.94 11.03 10.82
C GLN A 34 -5.19 12.35 11.04
N GLN A 35 -4.12 12.36 11.85
CA GLN A 35 -3.31 13.56 12.08
C GLN A 35 -2.58 14.01 10.80
N ILE A 36 -2.06 13.08 10.00
CA ILE A 36 -1.43 13.39 8.71
C ILE A 36 -2.47 14.04 7.78
N VAL A 37 -3.65 13.42 7.64
CA VAL A 37 -4.70 13.99 6.78
C VAL A 37 -5.20 15.34 7.30
N ALA A 38 -5.30 15.51 8.62
CA ALA A 38 -5.66 16.78 9.24
C ALA A 38 -4.64 17.89 8.95
N ARG A 39 -3.35 17.58 8.82
CA ARG A 39 -2.33 18.55 8.38
C ARG A 39 -2.47 18.94 6.91
N ILE A 40 -3.02 18.08 6.05
CA ILE A 40 -3.17 18.34 4.61
C ILE A 40 -4.46 19.10 4.30
N LEU A 41 -5.61 18.63 4.81
CA LEU A 41 -6.94 19.15 4.45
C LEU A 41 -7.72 19.78 5.62
N GLY A 42 -7.11 19.90 6.80
CA GLY A 42 -7.77 20.39 8.00
C GLY A 42 -8.52 19.30 8.77
N SER A 43 -8.78 19.56 10.06
CA SER A 43 -9.38 18.60 11.00
C SER A 43 -10.79 18.14 10.62
N ASP A 44 -11.55 19.00 9.94
CA ASP A 44 -12.98 18.81 9.72
C ASP A 44 -13.28 17.64 8.77
N TYR A 45 -12.42 17.44 7.77
CA TYR A 45 -12.55 16.35 6.79
C TYR A 45 -11.56 15.21 7.02
N ALA A 46 -10.63 15.35 7.97
CA ALA A 46 -9.55 14.39 8.18
C ALA A 46 -10.06 12.96 8.38
N ARG A 47 -11.08 12.79 9.22
CA ARG A 47 -11.64 11.46 9.51
C ARG A 47 -12.30 10.83 8.29
N LEU A 48 -13.14 11.58 7.57
CA LEU A 48 -13.87 11.06 6.41
C LEU A 48 -12.90 10.63 5.30
N LEU A 49 -11.87 11.44 5.05
CA LEU A 49 -10.84 11.16 4.06
C LEU A 49 -9.97 9.96 4.47
N THR A 50 -9.56 9.87 5.74
CA THR A 50 -8.82 8.69 6.23
C THR A 50 -9.64 7.41 6.06
N LEU A 51 -10.95 7.45 6.36
CA LEU A 51 -11.84 6.31 6.13
C LEU A 51 -11.95 5.95 4.64
N ALA A 52 -12.14 6.94 3.76
CA ALA A 52 -12.21 6.72 2.32
C ALA A 52 -10.93 6.07 1.78
N ILE A 53 -9.76 6.56 2.21
CA ILE A 53 -8.47 5.95 1.87
C ILE A 53 -8.40 4.51 2.40
N GLY A 54 -8.81 4.27 3.65
CA GLY A 54 -8.81 2.93 4.24
C GLY A 54 -9.66 1.91 3.47
N TRP A 55 -10.83 2.33 2.96
CA TRP A 55 -11.66 1.49 2.09
C TRP A 55 -11.00 1.22 0.73
N LEU A 56 -10.39 2.22 0.10
CA LEU A 56 -9.65 2.04 -1.15
C LEU A 56 -8.48 1.05 -0.98
N GLU A 57 -7.79 1.08 0.16
CA GLU A 57 -6.74 0.12 0.49
C GLU A 57 -7.30 -1.30 0.70
N GLY A 58 -8.47 -1.43 1.32
CA GLY A 58 -9.18 -2.71 1.42
C GLY A 58 -9.55 -3.29 0.05
N LEU A 59 -10.06 -2.45 -0.87
CA LEU A 59 -10.32 -2.85 -2.26
C LEU A 59 -9.03 -3.28 -2.97
N MET A 60 -7.92 -2.59 -2.68
CA MET A 60 -6.62 -2.96 -3.24
C MET A 60 -6.18 -4.35 -2.77
N ALA A 61 -6.37 -4.68 -1.49
CA ALA A 61 -6.08 -6.02 -0.97
C ALA A 61 -6.90 -7.10 -1.69
N VAL A 62 -8.20 -6.86 -1.91
CA VAL A 62 -9.06 -7.77 -2.67
C VAL A 62 -8.55 -7.93 -4.11
N TRP A 63 -8.15 -6.84 -4.76
CA TRP A 63 -7.60 -6.90 -6.12
C TRP A 63 -6.28 -7.70 -6.19
N VAL A 64 -5.40 -7.54 -5.19
CA VAL A 64 -4.17 -8.33 -5.06
C VAL A 64 -4.49 -9.82 -4.90
N LEU A 65 -5.46 -10.18 -4.05
CA LEU A 65 -5.85 -11.58 -3.83
C LEU A 65 -6.49 -12.22 -5.06
N LEU A 66 -7.29 -11.45 -5.81
CA LEU A 66 -7.91 -11.91 -7.04
C LEU A 66 -6.90 -12.09 -8.20
N ALA A 67 -5.72 -11.46 -8.11
CA ALA A 67 -4.68 -11.51 -9.13
C ALA A 67 -5.18 -11.19 -10.55
N ILE A 68 -6.25 -10.38 -10.66
CA ILE A 68 -6.82 -9.97 -11.94
C ILE A 68 -5.91 -8.89 -12.53
N LYS A 69 -5.31 -9.14 -13.71
CA LYS A 69 -4.36 -8.23 -14.37
C LYS A 69 -3.22 -7.80 -13.42
N SER A 70 -2.53 -8.76 -12.82
CA SER A 70 -1.54 -8.52 -11.76
C SER A 70 -0.46 -7.48 -12.08
N ARG A 71 -0.04 -7.32 -13.35
CA ARG A 71 0.89 -6.26 -13.77
C ARG A 71 0.34 -4.85 -13.53
N TRP A 72 -0.92 -4.62 -13.86
CA TRP A 72 -1.57 -3.32 -13.63
C TRP A 72 -1.79 -3.08 -12.14
N CYS A 73 -2.20 -4.12 -11.42
CA CYS A 73 -2.30 -4.08 -9.97
C CYS A 73 -0.96 -3.69 -9.33
N ALA A 74 0.16 -4.30 -9.76
CA ALA A 74 1.51 -3.98 -9.30
C ALA A 74 1.90 -2.51 -9.54
N VAL A 75 1.65 -1.99 -10.74
CA VAL A 75 1.93 -0.58 -11.08
C VAL A 75 1.13 0.35 -10.19
N VAL A 76 -0.16 0.08 -9.98
CA VAL A 76 -1.03 0.87 -9.10
C VAL A 76 -0.54 0.81 -7.65
N GLN A 77 -0.14 -0.36 -7.15
CA GLN A 77 0.42 -0.49 -5.79
C GLN A 77 1.68 0.34 -5.60
N ILE A 78 2.64 0.21 -6.53
CA ILE A 78 3.90 0.96 -6.49
C ILE A 78 3.61 2.46 -6.52
N PHE A 79 2.73 2.89 -7.41
CA PHE A 79 2.35 4.30 -7.51
C PHE A 79 1.72 4.81 -6.22
N LEU A 80 0.72 4.11 -5.67
CA LEU A 80 0.06 4.50 -4.43
C LEU A 80 1.02 4.54 -3.25
N VAL A 81 1.86 3.53 -3.09
CA VAL A 81 2.85 3.45 -2.00
C VAL A 81 3.85 4.60 -2.09
N LEU A 82 4.36 4.91 -3.28
CA LEU A 82 5.27 6.04 -3.47
C LEU A 82 4.58 7.37 -3.21
N THR A 83 3.39 7.59 -3.77
CA THR A 83 2.65 8.85 -3.60
C THR A 83 2.35 9.11 -2.14
N MET A 84 1.81 8.14 -1.40
CA MET A 84 1.50 8.34 0.01
C MET A 84 2.77 8.58 0.84
N ASN A 85 3.85 7.83 0.61
CA ASN A 85 5.10 8.01 1.35
C ASN A 85 5.76 9.36 1.08
N ILE A 86 5.69 9.87 -0.16
CA ILE A 86 6.21 11.20 -0.50
C ILE A 86 5.40 12.28 0.22
N ILE A 87 4.06 12.17 0.20
CA ILE A 87 3.18 13.12 0.90
C ILE A 87 3.45 13.10 2.40
N GLU A 88 3.54 11.92 3.02
CA GLU A 88 3.82 11.76 4.44
C GLU A 88 5.19 12.34 4.81
N PHE A 89 6.20 12.14 3.97
CA PHE A 89 7.54 12.70 4.16
C PHE A 89 7.56 14.24 4.13
N LEU A 90 6.77 14.86 3.24
CA LEU A 90 6.72 16.31 3.11
C LEU A 90 5.89 16.98 4.21
N VAL A 91 4.77 16.37 4.61
CA VAL A 91 3.78 17.01 5.48
C VAL A 91 3.92 16.63 6.95
N ALA A 92 4.34 15.39 7.23
CA ALA A 92 4.35 14.86 8.58
C ALA A 92 5.54 13.93 8.84
N PRO A 93 6.78 14.40 8.61
CA PRO A 93 7.98 13.58 8.83
C PRO A 93 8.11 13.09 10.27
N ASP A 94 7.52 13.82 11.22
CA ASP A 94 7.54 13.54 12.66
C ASP A 94 6.57 12.42 13.08
N LEU A 95 5.55 12.11 12.25
CA LEU A 95 4.54 11.08 12.54
C LEU A 95 4.86 9.73 11.89
N LEU A 96 5.89 9.68 11.06
CA LEU A 96 6.34 8.45 10.40
C LEU A 96 6.96 7.51 11.43
N LEU A 97 6.55 6.24 11.42
CA LEU A 97 7.05 5.19 12.32
C LEU A 97 8.58 5.08 12.36
N PHE A 98 9.21 5.27 11.21
CA PHE A 98 10.66 5.22 11.03
C PHE A 98 11.24 6.58 10.64
N GLY A 99 10.50 7.67 10.88
CA GLY A 99 10.87 9.00 10.42
C GLY A 99 11.17 9.02 8.91
N ARG A 100 12.30 9.64 8.54
CA ARG A 100 12.77 9.74 7.15
C ARG A 100 13.12 8.40 6.51
N MET A 101 13.37 7.35 7.30
CA MET A 101 13.69 6.02 6.77
C MET A 101 12.47 5.28 6.22
N ASN A 102 11.25 5.76 6.49
CA ASN A 102 10.02 5.15 5.98
C ASN A 102 9.99 5.09 4.44
N LEU A 103 10.56 6.12 3.78
CA LEU A 103 10.69 6.15 2.32
C LEU A 103 11.59 5.03 1.79
N ILE A 104 12.68 4.71 2.50
CA ILE A 104 13.59 3.63 2.12
C ILE A 104 12.86 2.28 2.22
N VAL A 105 12.12 2.06 3.31
CA VAL A 105 11.31 0.84 3.48
C VAL A 105 10.25 0.73 2.39
N ALA A 106 9.59 1.83 2.04
CA ALA A 106 8.61 1.88 0.96
C ALA A 106 9.22 1.55 -0.42
N ILE A 107 10.44 2.03 -0.70
CA ILE A 107 11.17 1.69 -1.92
C ILE A 107 11.49 0.20 -1.97
N PHE A 108 11.97 -0.39 -0.86
CA PHE A 108 12.22 -1.83 -0.79
C PHE A 108 10.93 -2.64 -1.01
N PHE A 109 9.81 -2.21 -0.45
CA PHE A 109 8.51 -2.83 -0.67
C PHE A 109 8.08 -2.75 -2.14
N CYS A 110 8.25 -1.59 -2.79
CA CYS A 110 7.97 -1.42 -4.22
C CYS A 110 8.86 -2.31 -5.10
N LEU A 111 10.15 -2.43 -4.78
CA LEU A 111 11.08 -3.32 -5.49
C LEU A 111 10.67 -4.79 -5.35
N MET A 112 10.20 -5.19 -4.16
CA MET A 112 9.67 -6.54 -3.92
C MET A 112 8.43 -6.82 -4.79
N ILE A 113 7.48 -5.90 -4.86
CA ILE A 113 6.30 -6.00 -5.74
C ILE A 113 6.73 -6.08 -7.21
N TYR A 114 7.67 -5.23 -7.63
CA TYR A 114 8.17 -5.22 -8.99
C TYR A 114 8.85 -6.54 -9.37
N TRP A 115 9.71 -7.09 -8.52
CA TRP A 115 10.36 -8.37 -8.79
C TRP A 115 9.40 -9.55 -8.80
N ASP A 116 8.41 -9.59 -7.90
CA ASP A 116 7.37 -10.62 -7.91
C ASP A 116 6.59 -10.61 -9.24
N GLN A 117 6.26 -9.42 -9.75
CA GLN A 117 5.33 -9.26 -10.87
C GLN A 117 5.99 -9.16 -12.24
N PHE A 118 7.23 -8.67 -12.32
CA PHE A 118 7.99 -8.53 -13.58
C PHE A 118 9.17 -9.50 -13.68
N GLY A 119 9.76 -9.91 -12.55
CA GLY A 119 10.85 -10.89 -12.52
C GLY A 119 10.38 -12.32 -12.76
N PHE A 120 9.20 -12.71 -12.26
CA PHE A 120 8.68 -14.07 -12.44
C PHE A 120 7.79 -14.26 -13.68
N TYR A 121 7.20 -13.19 -14.23
CA TYR A 121 6.20 -13.27 -15.31
C TYR A 121 6.79 -13.22 -16.74
N ARG A 122 8.06 -13.64 -16.92
CA ARG A 122 8.68 -13.81 -18.25
C ARG A 122 8.23 -15.09 -18.98
N THR A 123 7.27 -15.86 -18.45
CA THR A 123 6.93 -17.18 -19.03
C THR A 123 5.44 -17.52 -19.06
N LYS A 124 4.55 -16.54 -19.26
CA LYS A 124 3.19 -16.81 -19.77
C LYS A 124 2.76 -15.69 -20.72
N THR A 125 3.38 -15.65 -21.89
CA THR A 125 2.80 -15.03 -23.10
C THR A 125 2.91 -16.05 -24.24
N VAL A 126 2.23 -17.19 -24.11
CA VAL A 126 1.81 -18.00 -25.26
C VAL A 126 0.48 -18.66 -24.88
N ALA A 127 -0.60 -18.15 -25.44
CA ALA A 127 -1.75 -18.89 -25.96
C ALA A 127 -2.66 -17.85 -26.64
#